data_AF-A0A1G5VDK5-F1
#
_entry.id   AF-A0A1G5VDK5-F1
#
_cell.length_a   1.000
_cell.length_b   1.000
_cell.length_c   1.000
_cell.angle_alpha   90.00
_cell.angle_beta   90.00
_cell.angle_gamma   90.00
#
_symmetry.space_group_name_H-M   'P 1'
#
loop_
_entity.id
_entity.type
_entity.pdbx_description
1 polymer ?
#
loop_
_entity_poly.entity_id
_entity_poly.type
_entity_poly.pdbx_seq_one_letter_code
_entity_poly.pdbx_strand_id
1 'polypeptide(L)'
;MLINIGAEFGTHLETSEIAIELIDILNKIPEKEFILDFKDVVFITMNFAQAYYTAKLDSDKRISEINFSDNVKMTMGSADEAVNP
;
A
#
# COMPACT_ATOMS: atom_id res chain seq x y z
N MET A 1 -13.86 -2.51 3.12
CA MET A 1 -13.33 -3.89 3.31
C MET A 1 -11.98 -3.80 4.00
N LEU A 2 -11.74 -4.60 5.04
CA LEU A 2 -10.45 -4.66 5.74
C LEU A 2 -9.58 -5.77 5.13
N ILE A 3 -8.33 -5.48 4.78
CA ILE A 3 -7.39 -6.45 4.20
C ILE A 3 -6.10 -6.42 5.01
N ASN A 4 -5.63 -7.59 5.46
CA ASN A 4 -4.33 -7.72 6.10
C ASN A 4 -3.24 -7.88 5.05
N ILE A 5 -2.45 -6.83 4.84
CA ILE A 5 -1.43 -6.81 3.79
C ILE A 5 -0.33 -7.85 4.04
N GLY A 6 0.12 -7.98 5.28
CA GLY A 6 1.19 -8.93 5.59
C GLY A 6 0.78 -10.39 5.39
N ALA A 7 -0.50 -10.71 5.62
CA ALA A 7 -1.04 -12.05 5.39
C ALA A 7 -1.24 -12.37 3.91
N GLU A 8 -1.66 -11.39 3.10
CA GLU A 8 -2.01 -11.59 1.69
C GLU A 8 -0.81 -11.41 0.73
N PHE A 9 0.09 -10.47 1.03
CA PHE A 9 1.21 -10.07 0.15
C PHE A 9 2.59 -10.32 0.77
N GLY A 10 2.63 -10.81 2.01
CA GLY A 10 3.86 -11.09 2.73
C GLY A 10 4.35 -9.93 3.59
N THR A 11 5.31 -10.23 4.46
CA THR A 11 5.80 -9.28 5.48
C THR A 11 6.89 -8.33 4.97
N HIS A 12 7.40 -8.55 3.74
CA HIS A 12 8.41 -7.75 3.07
C HIS A 12 7.88 -7.32 1.71
N LEU A 13 7.69 -6.02 1.51
CA LEU A 13 7.14 -5.47 0.27
C LEU A 13 8.21 -4.65 -0.44
N GLU A 14 8.89 -5.27 -1.41
CA GLU A 14 10.17 -4.77 -1.91
C GLU A 14 10.14 -4.24 -3.34
N THR A 15 9.15 -4.66 -4.14
CA THR A 15 9.13 -4.37 -5.57
C THR A 15 7.91 -3.54 -5.96
N SER A 16 8.07 -2.75 -7.01
CA SER A 16 6.95 -2.00 -7.60
C SER A 16 5.88 -2.92 -8.18
N GLU A 17 6.24 -4.14 -8.57
CA GLU A 17 5.31 -5.15 -9.09
C GLU A 17 4.27 -5.55 -8.05
N ILE A 18 4.68 -5.80 -6.79
CA ILE A 18 3.75 -6.13 -5.70
C ILE A 18 2.79 -4.96 -5.44
N ALA A 19 3.28 -3.72 -5.52
CA ALA A 19 2.45 -2.53 -5.33
C ALA A 19 1.38 -2.38 -6.41
N ILE A 20 1.77 -2.58 -7.68
CA ILE A 20 0.85 -2.51 -8.82
C ILE A 20 -0.16 -3.65 -8.75
N GLU A 21 0.29 -4.87 -8.46
CA GLU A 21 -0.58 -6.04 -8.34
C GLU A 21 -1.62 -5.85 -7.22
N LEU A 22 -1.21 -5.32 -6.06
CA LEU A 22 -2.13 -4.97 -4.97
C LEU A 22 -3.25 -4.06 -5.47
N ILE A 23 -2.93 -2.93 -6.11
CA ILE A 23 -3.95 -1.98 -6.58
C ILE A 23 -4.82 -2.57 -7.69
N ASP A 24 -4.25 -3.35 -8.62
CA ASP A 24 -4.98 -4.06 -9.66
C ASP A 24 -6.00 -5.05 -9.09
N ILE A 25 -5.65 -5.77 -8.02
CA ILE A 25 -6.56 -6.66 -7.30
C ILE A 25 -7.70 -5.84 -6.69
N LEU A 26 -7.39 -4.74 -5.97
CA LEU A 26 -8.42 -3.88 -5.37
C LEU A 26 -9.37 -3.32 -6.43
N ASN A 27 -8.85 -2.92 -7.59
CA ASN A 27 -9.65 -2.37 -8.69
C ASN A 27 -10.65 -3.38 -9.27
N LYS A 28 -10.33 -4.69 -9.25
CA LYS A 28 -11.23 -5.76 -9.72
C LYS A 28 -12.35 -6.09 -8.74
N ILE A 29 -12.21 -5.69 -7.48
CA ILE A 29 -13.21 -5.91 -6.44
C ILE A 29 -14.32 -4.84 -6.55
N PRO A 30 -15.63 -5.19 -6.49
CA PRO A 30 -16.72 -4.21 -6.64
C PRO A 30 -16.75 -3.10 -5.58
N GLU A 31 -16.29 -3.39 -4.36
CA GLU A 31 -16.23 -2.48 -3.23
C GLU A 31 -15.39 -1.24 -3.57
N LYS A 32 -15.82 -0.08 -3.06
CA LYS A 32 -15.10 1.19 -3.29
C LYS A 32 -14.17 1.59 -2.16
N GLU A 33 -14.39 1.08 -0.96
CA GLU A 33 -13.67 1.52 0.24
C GLU A 33 -12.87 0.37 0.83
N PHE A 34 -11.57 0.58 1.00
CA PHE A 34 -10.61 -0.40 1.53
C PHE A 34 -9.84 0.20 2.69
N ILE A 35 -9.68 -0.61 3.74
CA ILE A 35 -8.77 -0.35 4.85
C ILE A 35 -7.68 -1.40 4.76
N LEU A 36 -6.45 -0.96 4.51
CA LEU A 36 -5.29 -1.83 4.40
C LEU A 36 -4.55 -1.83 5.74
N ASP A 37 -4.49 -3.01 6.36
CA ASP A 37 -3.85 -3.23 7.65
C ASP A 37 -2.42 -3.73 7.44
N PHE A 38 -1.44 -2.91 7.83
CA PHE A 38 -0.01 -3.17 7.67
C PHE A 38 0.65 -3.76 8.93
N LYS A 39 -0.14 -4.18 9.94
CA LYS A 39 0.40 -4.66 11.22
C LYS A 39 1.47 -5.76 11.12
N ASP A 40 1.36 -6.62 10.10
CA ASP A 40 2.24 -7.77 9.89
C ASP A 40 3.39 -7.45 8.89
N VAL A 41 3.42 -6.23 8.35
CA VAL A 41 4.46 -5.78 7.42
C VAL A 41 5.64 -5.23 8.21
N VAL A 42 6.79 -5.86 8.00
CA VAL A 42 8.04 -5.56 8.72
C VAL A 42 8.91 -4.60 7.94
N PHE A 43 8.86 -4.66 6.61
CA PHE A 43 9.72 -3.86 5.75
C PHE A 43 9.04 -3.49 4.43
N ILE A 44 9.26 -2.25 4.01
CA ILE A 44 8.81 -1.71 2.73
C ILE A 44 9.98 -0.96 2.10
N THR A 45 10.21 -1.15 0.80
CA THR A 45 11.17 -0.34 0.05
C THR A 45 10.53 0.95 -0.47
N MET A 46 11.36 1.97 -0.74
CA MET A 46 10.90 3.20 -1.39
C MET A 46 10.26 2.92 -2.76
N ASN A 47 10.78 1.94 -3.51
CA ASN A 47 10.26 1.55 -4.82
C ASN A 47 8.84 0.98 -4.74
N PHE A 48 8.56 0.15 -3.73
CA PHE A 48 7.20 -0.32 -3.46
C PHE A 48 6.31 0.87 -3.08
N ALA A 49 6.74 1.69 -2.11
CA ALA A 49 5.92 2.76 -1.55
C ALA A 49 5.53 3.80 -2.61
N GLN A 50 6.49 4.25 -3.43
CA GLN A 50 6.21 5.20 -4.51
C GLN A 50 5.25 4.63 -5.55
N ALA A 51 5.51 3.39 -6.02
CA ALA A 51 4.62 2.75 -6.99
C ALA A 51 3.21 2.55 -6.43
N TYR A 52 3.09 2.20 -5.14
CA TYR A 52 1.82 2.07 -4.44
C TYR A 52 1.04 3.39 -4.43
N TYR A 53 1.67 4.49 -4.02
CA TYR A 53 0.99 5.79 -3.97
C TYR A 53 0.64 6.32 -5.36
N THR A 54 1.51 6.13 -6.35
CA THR A 54 1.20 6.47 -7.76
C THR A 54 -0.01 5.69 -8.25
N ALA A 55 -0.02 4.36 -8.10
CA ALA A 55 -1.14 3.53 -8.54
C ALA A 55 -2.43 3.81 -7.75
N LYS A 56 -2.31 4.12 -6.45
CA LYS A 56 -3.43 4.54 -5.59
C LYS A 56 -4.08 5.83 -6.10
N LEU A 57 -3.31 6.81 -6.57
CA LEU A 57 -3.84 8.06 -7.10
C LEU A 57 -4.63 7.87 -8.39
N ASP A 58 -4.18 6.94 -9.25
CA ASP A 58 -4.86 6.59 -10.49
C ASP A 58 -6.10 5.69 -10.27
N SER A 59 -6.32 5.22 -9.04
CA SER A 59 -7.43 4.34 -8.68
C SER A 59 -8.66 5.13 -8.22
N ASP A 60 -9.84 4.72 -8.69
CA ASP A 60 -11.13 5.22 -8.19
C ASP A 60 -11.50 4.70 -6.78
N LYS A 61 -10.62 3.91 -6.15
CA LYS A 61 -10.85 3.32 -4.83
C LYS A 61 -10.45 4.28 -3.72
N ARG A 62 -11.26 4.31 -2.67
CA ARG A 62 -10.93 4.99 -1.40
C ARG A 62 -10.15 4.03 -0.53
N ILE A 63 -8.84 4.24 -0.46
CA ILE A 63 -7.91 3.37 0.26
C ILE A 63 -7.35 4.13 1.47
N SER A 64 -7.47 3.54 2.65
CA SER A 64 -6.90 4.06 3.90
C SER A 64 -5.98 3.02 4.54
N GLU A 65 -4.82 3.45 5.00
CA GLU A 65 -3.81 2.60 5.60
C GLU A 65 -3.81 2.73 7.13
N ILE A 66 -3.66 1.61 7.83
CA ILE A 66 -3.58 1.57 9.29
C ILE A 66 -2.43 0.66 9.76
N ASN A 67 -2.04 0.85 11.03
CA ASN A 67 -1.09 0.00 11.75
C ASN A 67 0.31 -0.12 11.10
N PHE A 68 0.83 0.98 10.53
CA PHE A 68 2.24 1.03 10.17
C PHE A 68 3.14 0.89 11.40
N SER A 69 4.15 0.03 11.29
CA SER A 69 5.31 0.07 12.19
C SER A 69 6.12 1.36 11.93
N ASP A 70 6.93 1.80 12.90
CA ASP A 70 7.68 3.07 12.79
C ASP A 70 8.58 3.13 11.54
N ASN A 71 9.25 2.03 11.21
CA ASN A 71 10.09 1.94 10.01
C ASN A 71 9.27 2.07 8.73
N VAL A 72 8.15 1.34 8.65
CA VAL A 72 7.25 1.39 7.50
C VAL A 72 6.63 2.78 7.35
N LYS A 73 6.24 3.41 8.46
CA LYS A 73 5.64 4.74 8.48
C LYS A 73 6.58 5.79 7.90
N MET A 74 7.88 5.71 8.20
CA MET A 74 8.88 6.64 7.65
C MET A 74 8.96 6.51 6.13
N THR A 75 9.11 5.30 5.59
CA THR A 75 9.22 5.08 4.14
C THR A 75 7.93 5.44 3.41
N MET A 76 6.78 5.02 3.93
CA MET A 76 5.48 5.32 3.34
C MET A 76 5.19 6.82 3.35
N GLY A 77 5.47 7.52 4.45
CA GLY A 77 5.28 8.97 4.55
C GLY A 77 6.14 9.74 3.56
N SER A 78 7.43 9.41 3.46
CA SER A 78 8.32 10.06 2.48
C SER A 78 7.93 9.77 1.03
N ALA A 79 7.37 8.59 0.74
CA ALA A 79 6.87 8.28 -0.60
C ALA A 79 5.59 9.06 -0.93
N ASP A 80 4.65 9.16 0.02
CA ASP A 80 3.41 9.92 -0.18
C ASP A 80 3.70 11.39 -0.48
N GLU A 81 4.55 12.03 0.33
CA GLU A 81 5.00 13.42 0.10
C GLU A 81 5.70 13.60 -1.26
N ALA A 82 6.44 12.60 -1.73
CA ALA A 82 7.13 12.68 -3.02
C ALA A 82 6.18 12.56 -4.23
N VAL A 83 5.11 11.78 -4.09
CA VAL A 83 4.12 11.58 -5.15
C VAL A 83 3.04 12.69 -5.11
N ASN A 84 2.72 13.19 -3.92
CA ASN A 84 1.76 14.26 -3.64
C ASN A 84 2.45 15.48 -2.99
N PRO A 85 3.23 16.27 -3.75
CA PRO A 85 3.96 17.42 -3.23
C PRO A 85 3.08 18.61 -2.82
#